data_AF-Q2SQJ0-F1
#
_entry.id   AF-Q2SQJ0-F1
#
_cell.length_a   1.000
_cell.length_b   1.000
_cell.length_c   1.000
_cell.angle_alpha   90.00
_cell.angle_beta   90.00
_cell.angle_gamma   90.00
#
_symmetry.space_group_name_H-M   'P 1'
#
loop_
_entity.id
_entity.type
_entity.pdbx_description
1 polymer ?
#
loop_
_entity_poly.entity_id
_entity_poly.type
_entity_poly.pdbx_seq_one_letter_code
_entity_poly.pdbx_strand_id
1 'polypeptide(L)'
;MIEFSEHTRNAQVLALHYARRLGDDYVVAVMSSQAEIATSEEALRVAACFWEMTDLAVEDDNAGRTVVDIDDLQFWMYRLFNHVYGYLTKAGFLEEWKQASREQYQEDSYKSKLQSK
;
A
#
# COMPACT_ATOMS: atom_id res chain seq x y z
N MET A 1 6.98 -14.75 -0.24
CA MET A 1 7.28 -13.36 0.21
C MET A 1 7.21 -12.36 -0.95
N ILE A 2 6.93 -11.07 -0.68
CA ILE A 2 7.06 -10.02 -1.70
C ILE A 2 8.54 -9.75 -1.94
N GLU A 3 9.00 -9.83 -3.18
CA GLU A 3 10.39 -9.60 -3.54
C GLU A 3 10.61 -8.18 -4.04
N PHE A 4 11.62 -7.50 -3.51
CA PHE A 4 12.07 -6.20 -3.97
C PHE A 4 13.49 -6.33 -4.54
N SER A 5 13.70 -5.73 -5.71
CA SER A 5 14.99 -5.64 -6.39
C SER A 5 15.64 -4.28 -6.11
N GLU A 6 16.89 -4.12 -6.52
CA GLU A 6 17.57 -2.81 -6.48
C GLU A 6 16.73 -1.71 -7.17
N HIS A 7 16.11 -2.03 -8.30
CA HIS A 7 15.27 -1.10 -9.07
C HIS A 7 13.91 -0.80 -8.44
N THR A 8 13.53 -1.51 -7.37
CA THR A 8 12.25 -1.32 -6.66
C THR A 8 12.46 -1.01 -5.18
N ARG A 9 13.70 -0.69 -4.78
CA ARG A 9 14.07 -0.32 -3.42
C ARG A 9 13.30 0.88 -2.89
N ASN A 10 13.12 1.93 -3.69
CA ASN A 10 12.37 3.11 -3.26
C ASN A 10 10.89 2.79 -2.99
N ALA A 11 10.28 1.90 -3.78
CA ALA A 11 8.92 1.41 -3.50
C ALA A 11 8.85 0.68 -2.15
N GLN A 12 9.87 -0.12 -1.81
CA GLN A 12 9.98 -0.76 -0.50
C GLN A 12 10.16 0.25 0.62
N VAL A 13 11.00 1.28 0.43
CA VAL A 13 11.22 2.35 1.42
C VAL A 13 9.91 3.07 1.72
N LEU A 14 9.11 3.42 0.71
CA LEU A 14 7.79 4.02 0.90
C LEU A 14 6.85 3.08 1.66
N ALA A 15 6.79 1.80 1.25
CA ALA A 15 5.95 0.81 1.93
C ALA A 15 6.30 0.70 3.42
N LEU A 16 7.59 0.64 3.76
CA LEU A 16 8.05 0.59 5.15
C LEU A 16 7.80 1.89 5.91
N HIS A 17 7.94 3.05 5.26
CA HIS A 17 7.64 4.34 5.87
C HIS A 17 6.17 4.43 6.27
N TYR A 18 5.26 4.16 5.33
CA TYR A 18 3.83 4.29 5.58
C TYR A 18 3.28 3.16 6.46
N ALA A 19 3.73 1.91 6.32
CA ALA A 19 3.35 0.83 7.23
C ALA A 19 3.70 1.15 8.69
N ARG A 20 4.88 1.74 8.93
CA ARG A 20 5.27 2.20 10.28
C ARG A 20 4.42 3.37 10.77
N ARG A 21 4.09 4.31 9.88
CA ARG A 21 3.21 5.45 10.21
C ARG A 21 1.80 4.99 10.59
N LEU A 22 1.32 3.91 9.98
CA LEU A 22 0.03 3.26 10.30
C LEU A 22 0.11 2.35 11.53
N GLY A 23 1.32 2.06 12.05
CA GLY A 23 1.51 1.22 13.24
C GLY A 23 1.25 -0.27 12.99
N ASP A 24 1.32 -0.73 11.74
CA ASP A 24 1.05 -2.13 11.39
C ASP A 24 2.36 -2.94 11.27
N ASP A 25 2.81 -3.52 12.38
CA ASP A 25 4.05 -4.31 12.45
C ASP A 25 4.02 -5.56 11.55
N TYR A 26 2.84 -6.14 11.32
CA TYR A 26 2.72 -7.30 10.43
C TYR A 26 2.97 -6.87 8.98
N VAL A 27 2.36 -5.77 8.54
CA VAL A 27 2.59 -5.24 7.20
C VAL A 27 4.03 -4.77 7.04
N VAL A 28 4.66 -4.21 8.08
CA VAL A 28 6.12 -3.93 8.08
C VAL A 28 6.92 -5.23 7.85
N ALA A 29 6.58 -6.33 8.53
CA ALA A 29 7.26 -7.61 8.34
C ALA A 29 7.06 -8.16 6.91
N VAL A 30 5.85 -8.03 6.34
CA VAL A 30 5.58 -8.45 4.95
C VAL A 30 6.35 -7.58 3.94
N MET A 31 6.33 -6.25 4.09
CA MET A 31 7.00 -5.31 3.17
C MET A 31 8.52 -5.32 3.30
N SER A 32 9.05 -5.78 4.43
CA SER A 32 10.49 -6.06 4.62
C SER A 32 10.91 -7.45 4.16
N SER A 33 9.99 -8.22 3.55
CA SER A 33 10.21 -9.60 3.10
C SER A 33 10.62 -10.54 4.26
N GLN A 34 10.17 -10.26 5.48
CA GLN A 34 10.41 -11.07 6.68
C GLN A 34 9.24 -12.00 7.02
N ALA A 35 8.06 -11.74 6.46
CA ALA A 35 6.86 -12.54 6.65
C ALA A 35 6.20 -12.92 5.31
N GLU A 36 5.50 -14.04 5.30
CA GLU A 36 4.64 -14.48 4.21
C GLU A 36 3.18 -14.28 4.55
N ILE A 37 2.40 -13.99 3.51
CA ILE A 37 0.94 -14.00 3.59
C ILE A 37 0.48 -15.43 3.35
N ALA A 38 -0.11 -16.06 4.36
CA ALA A 38 -0.54 -17.45 4.33
C ALA A 38 -2.07 -17.60 4.32
N THR A 39 -2.80 -16.58 4.77
CA THR A 39 -4.25 -16.62 4.92
C THR A 39 -4.95 -15.47 4.22
N SER A 40 -6.24 -15.66 3.93
CA SER A 40 -7.12 -14.60 3.41
C SER A 40 -7.20 -13.38 4.32
N GLU A 41 -7.18 -13.57 5.64
CA GLU A 41 -7.21 -12.47 6.62
C GLU A 41 -5.95 -11.60 6.51
N GLU A 42 -4.79 -12.23 6.46
CA GLU A 42 -3.51 -11.55 6.27
C GLU A 42 -3.44 -10.84 4.90
N ALA A 43 -3.96 -11.47 3.85
CA ALA A 43 -4.01 -10.89 2.51
C ALA A 43 -4.89 -9.64 2.46
N LEU A 44 -6.07 -9.72 3.08
CA LEU A 44 -6.99 -8.59 3.18
C LEU A 44 -6.36 -7.45 3.99
N ARG A 45 -5.71 -7.75 5.11
CA ARG A 45 -4.98 -6.75 5.92
C ARG A 45 -3.91 -6.03 5.12
N VAL A 46 -3.08 -6.76 4.37
CA VAL A 46 -2.03 -6.16 3.53
C VAL A 46 -2.64 -5.33 2.39
N ALA A 47 -3.71 -5.80 1.76
CA ALA A 47 -4.39 -5.07 0.69
C ALA A 47 -5.05 -3.78 1.19
N ALA A 48 -5.73 -3.82 2.34
CA ALA A 48 -6.32 -2.64 2.96
C ALA A 48 -5.25 -1.63 3.37
N CYS A 49 -4.20 -2.09 4.06
CA CYS A 49 -3.10 -1.23 4.46
C CYS A 49 -2.41 -0.57 3.24
N PHE A 50 -2.26 -1.27 2.10
CA PHE A 50 -1.71 -0.67 0.87
C PHE A 50 -2.54 0.54 0.39
N TRP A 51 -3.87 0.49 0.47
CA TRP A 51 -4.71 1.62 0.10
C TRP A 51 -4.58 2.78 1.07
N GLU A 52 -4.51 2.52 2.38
CA GLU A 52 -4.20 3.55 3.39
C GLU A 52 -2.82 4.20 3.14
N MET A 53 -1.80 3.44 2.74
CA MET A 53 -0.50 4.01 2.33
C MET A 53 -0.63 4.92 1.11
N THR A 54 -1.54 4.61 0.20
CA THR A 54 -1.79 5.43 -1.01
C THR A 54 -2.41 6.76 -0.64
N ASP A 55 -3.38 6.78 0.28
CA ASP A 55 -3.97 8.02 0.80
C ASP A 55 -2.91 8.89 1.47
N LEU A 56 -2.08 8.32 2.35
CA LEU A 56 -0.98 9.04 3.00
C LEU A 56 0.03 9.60 1.99
N ALA A 57 0.35 8.84 0.94
CA ALA A 57 1.26 9.29 -0.11
C ALA A 57 0.68 10.45 -0.94
N VAL A 58 -0.62 10.42 -1.22
CA VAL A 58 -1.32 11.53 -1.89
C VAL A 58 -1.35 12.78 -0.99
N GLU A 59 -1.57 12.63 0.32
CA GLU A 59 -1.49 13.75 1.26
C GLU A 59 -0.09 14.37 1.32
N ASP A 60 0.96 13.55 1.34
CA ASP A 60 2.34 14.01 1.37
C ASP A 60 2.73 14.69 0.05
N ASP A 61 2.35 14.12 -1.08
CA ASP A 61 2.59 14.69 -2.42
C ASP A 61 1.89 16.05 -2.59
N ASN A 62 0.61 16.15 -2.23
CA ASN A 62 -0.16 17.41 -2.28
C ASN A 62 0.43 18.49 -1.35
N ALA A 63 1.08 18.09 -0.26
CA ALA A 63 1.75 18.98 0.67
C ALA A 63 3.20 19.33 0.26
N GLY A 64 3.70 18.79 -0.85
CA GLY A 64 5.08 18.94 -1.30
C GLY A 64 6.10 18.30 -0.34
N ARG A 65 5.68 17.28 0.44
CA ARG A 65 6.57 16.54 1.33
C ARG A 65 7.26 15.42 0.56
N THR A 66 8.56 15.25 0.82
CA THR A 66 9.32 14.10 0.34
C THR A 66 9.43 13.06 1.46
N VAL A 67 9.57 11.79 1.08
CA VAL A 67 9.76 10.68 2.02
C VAL A 67 11.13 10.07 1.81
N VAL A 68 12.04 10.26 2.76
CA VAL A 68 13.41 9.69 2.71
C VAL A 68 14.10 10.04 1.38
N ASP A 69 14.08 11.32 1.00
CA ASP A 69 14.65 11.84 -0.25
C ASP A 69 14.05 11.23 -1.53
N ILE A 70 12.82 10.72 -1.46
CA ILE A 70 12.04 10.26 -2.61
C ILE A 70 11.09 11.37 -3.04
N ASP A 71 11.30 11.88 -4.25
CA ASP A 71 10.57 13.04 -4.80
C ASP A 71 9.33 12.64 -5.61
N ASP A 72 9.35 11.51 -6.31
CA ASP A 72 8.24 11.05 -7.17
C ASP A 72 7.41 9.98 -6.46
N LEU A 73 6.65 10.40 -5.44
CA LEU A 73 5.83 9.50 -4.61
C LEU A 73 4.83 8.73 -5.47
N GLN A 74 4.20 9.38 -6.45
CA GLN A 74 3.22 8.74 -7.34
C GLN A 74 3.85 7.60 -8.16
N PHE A 75 5.01 7.84 -8.76
CA PHE A 75 5.72 6.80 -9.53
C PHE A 75 6.07 5.61 -8.65
N TRP A 76 6.64 5.84 -7.47
CA TRP A 76 7.09 4.76 -6.60
C TRP A 76 5.93 4.00 -5.95
N MET A 77 4.82 4.67 -5.63
CA MET A 77 3.59 4.02 -5.19
C MET A 77 2.96 3.16 -6.30
N TYR A 78 3.03 3.60 -7.57
CA TYR A 78 2.62 2.75 -8.70
C TYR A 78 3.53 1.52 -8.87
N ARG A 79 4.85 1.65 -8.62
CA ARG A 79 5.76 0.50 -8.60
C ARG A 79 5.43 -0.46 -7.46
N LEU A 80 5.08 0.06 -6.28
CA LEU A 80 4.64 -0.73 -5.14
C LEU A 80 3.34 -1.47 -5.44
N PHE A 81 2.35 -0.79 -6.05
CA PHE A 81 1.10 -1.39 -6.51
C PHE A 81 1.36 -2.66 -7.32
N ASN A 82 2.24 -2.57 -8.33
CA ASN A 82 2.54 -3.71 -9.20
C ASN A 82 3.16 -4.90 -8.44
N HIS A 83 3.90 -4.64 -7.36
CA HIS A 83 4.49 -5.70 -6.52
C HIS A 83 3.45 -6.34 -5.61
N VAL A 84 2.69 -5.53 -4.88
CA VAL A 84 1.69 -6.04 -3.92
C VAL A 84 0.57 -6.76 -4.66
N TYR A 85 0.00 -6.14 -5.70
CA TYR A 85 -1.01 -6.77 -6.55
C TYR A 85 -0.47 -8.03 -7.23
N GLY A 86 0.73 -7.95 -7.83
CA GLY A 86 1.36 -9.08 -8.51
C GLY A 86 1.62 -10.26 -7.56
N TYR A 87 2.01 -9.99 -6.32
CA TYR A 87 2.21 -11.02 -5.31
C TYR A 87 0.89 -11.66 -4.88
N LEU A 88 -0.08 -10.85 -4.43
CA LEU A 88 -1.37 -11.34 -3.92
C LEU A 88 -2.10 -12.18 -4.97
N THR A 89 -2.11 -11.73 -6.22
CA THR A 89 -2.75 -12.46 -7.31
C THR A 89 -2.08 -13.80 -7.60
N LYS A 90 -0.74 -13.85 -7.65
CA LYS A 90 0.00 -15.11 -7.83
C LYS A 90 -0.19 -16.07 -6.65
N ALA A 91 -0.38 -15.54 -5.45
CA ALA A 91 -0.63 -16.33 -4.24
C ALA A 91 -2.10 -16.79 -4.10
N GLY A 92 -3.00 -16.39 -5.01
CA GLY A 92 -4.41 -16.80 -5.00
C GLY A 92 -5.35 -15.84 -4.27
N PHE A 93 -4.86 -14.68 -3.81
CA PHE A 93 -5.61 -13.71 -3.01
C PHE A 93 -6.20 -12.54 -3.83
N LEU A 94 -6.67 -12.83 -5.05
CA LEU A 94 -7.26 -11.82 -5.93
C LEU A 94 -8.57 -11.26 -5.36
N GLU A 95 -9.37 -12.07 -4.67
CA GLU A 95 -10.67 -11.64 -4.15
C GLU A 95 -10.53 -10.70 -2.96
N GLU A 96 -9.53 -10.92 -2.10
CA GLU A 96 -9.15 -10.04 -1.00
C GLU A 96 -8.67 -8.69 -1.52
N TRP A 97 -7.85 -8.68 -2.58
CA TRP A 97 -7.45 -7.44 -3.26
C TRP A 97 -8.66 -6.66 -3.78
N LYS A 98 -9.58 -7.34 -4.49
CA LYS A 98 -10.81 -6.70 -5.00
C LYS A 98 -11.70 -6.21 -3.89
N GLN A 99 -11.78 -6.93 -2.77
CA GLN A 99 -12.54 -6.53 -1.61
C GLN A 99 -12.00 -5.22 -1.03
N ALA A 100 -10.72 -5.17 -0.68
CA ALA A 100 -10.08 -3.96 -0.16
C ALA A 100 -10.23 -2.78 -1.14
N SER A 101 -10.07 -3.03 -2.45
CA SER A 101 -10.27 -1.99 -3.47
C SER A 101 -11.71 -1.44 -3.47
N ARG A 102 -12.73 -2.31 -3.36
CA ARG A 102 -14.14 -1.88 -3.30
C ARG A 102 -14.43 -1.06 -2.05
N GLU A 103 -13.87 -1.46 -0.91
CA GLU A 103 -14.03 -0.77 0.36
C GLU A 103 -13.40 0.64 0.28
N GLN A 104 -12.17 0.76 -0.25
CA GLN A 104 -11.52 2.05 -0.50
C GLN A 104 -12.38 2.96 -1.40
N TYR A 105 -12.86 2.46 -2.55
CA TYR A 105 -13.69 3.26 -3.46
C TYR A 105 -14.97 3.79 -2.80
N GLN A 106 -15.59 3.01 -1.92
CA GLN A 106 -16.78 3.44 -1.18
C GLN A 106 -16.44 4.55 -0.18
N GLU A 107 -15.31 4.42 0.51
CA GLU A 107 -14.82 5.43 1.45
C GLU A 107 -14.51 6.76 0.75
N ASP A 108 -13.78 6.73 -0.37
CA ASP A 108 -13.45 7.93 -1.15
C ASP A 108 -14.70 8.63 -1.68
N SER A 109 -15.69 7.85 -2.15
CA SER A 109 -16.98 8.38 -2.59
C SER A 109 -17.72 9.08 -1.44
N TYR A 110 -17.61 8.56 -0.21
CA TYR A 110 -18.22 9.17 0.96
C TYR A 110 -17.49 10.46 1.38
N LYS A 111 -16.15 10.45 1.45
CA LYS A 111 -15.32 11.63 1.76
C LYS A 111 -15.59 12.78 0.78
N SER A 112 -15.67 12.49 -0.52
CA SER A 112 -15.95 13.50 -1.56
C SER A 112 -17.31 14.20 -1.35
N LYS A 113 -18.35 13.45 -0.97
CA LYS A 113 -19.70 14.02 -0.72
C LYS A 113 -19.77 14.91 0.52
N LEU A 114 -18.88 14.69 1.50
CA LEU A 114 -18.81 15.53 2.70
C LEU A 114 -18.11 16.86 2.43
N GLN A 115 -17.09 16.87 1.57
CA GLN A 115 -16.35 18.09 1.21
C GLN A 115 -17.11 19.02 0.26
N SER A 116 -18.18 18.53 -0.39
CA SER A 116 -19.04 19.32 -1.28
C SER A 116 -20.24 19.99 -0.58
N LYS A 117 -20.29 19.98 0.76
CA LYS A 117 -21.33 20.63 1.58
C LYS A 117 -20.76 21.81 2.33
#